data_AF-A0A9P8QBT6-F1
#
_entry.id   AF-A0A9P8QBT6-F1
#
_cell.length_a   1.000
_cell.length_b   1.000
_cell.length_c   1.000
_cell.angle_alpha   90.00
_cell.angle_beta   90.00
_cell.angle_gamma   90.00
#
_symmetry.space_group_name_H-M   'P 1'
#
loop_
_entity.id
_entity.type
_entity.pdbx_description
1 polymer ?
#
loop_
_entity_poly.entity_id
_entity_poly.type
_entity_poly.pdbx_seq_one_letter_code
_entity_poly.pdbx_strand_id
1 'polypeptide(L)'
;MTHIVKRESEAQDDEHDAKRAKLEKDSEGNHDTVKKQTDNPEEEEEEEEEEEEEEATAPVTEEGAEEEDEEEEKEEDADGNNEDEEDEDEERRRTTHFEFHGEMYTFKERPSVLEEREGKIEFRVVNNDNSKENLMVLTGLKNIFQKQLPKMPREYISRLVYDRSHLSMAVIRKPLTVVGGITYRPFDNREFAEIVFCAISSTEQVRGYGAHLMNHLKDYVRNTSPIKYFLTYADNYAIGYFKKQGFTKEITLEKHIWMGYIKDYEGGTLMQCSMLPRIRYLDSAKILLLQKAAILKKIREMSQSHVIRPGLKQFEDLENIKPIDPMTIPGLKEAGWTPEIDELAQKPRRSPHHAFMVHLLTELQNNPASWPFTQPVSKEEVPDYYEVIKEPMDLSLMESKLENDHYETMADFVYDAKLVFNNCRSYNNETTTYFKNANKLEKFFNTKVKEVPEYSNLVE
;
A
#
# COMPACT_ATOMS: atom_id res chain seq x y z
N MET A 1 -24.03 -1.69 34.10
CA MET A 1 -24.13 -0.80 35.28
C MET A 1 -23.04 -1.19 36.26
N THR A 2 -22.34 -0.23 36.86
CA THR A 2 -21.32 -0.48 37.89
C THR A 2 -21.95 -0.34 39.28
N HIS A 3 -22.06 -1.44 40.02
CA HIS A 3 -22.13 -1.43 41.48
C HIS A 3 -21.34 -2.62 42.03
N ILE A 4 -20.48 -2.34 43.01
CA ILE A 4 -19.65 -3.31 43.72
C ILE A 4 -20.11 -3.30 45.18
N VAL A 5 -20.28 -4.48 45.79
CA VAL A 5 -19.90 -4.79 47.18
C VAL A 5 -19.92 -6.32 47.38
N LYS A 6 -19.25 -6.80 48.43
CA LYS A 6 -18.73 -8.18 48.58
C LYS A 6 -19.59 -9.11 49.46
N ARG A 7 -19.54 -10.41 49.07
CA ARG A 7 -19.30 -11.62 49.91
C ARG A 7 -20.40 -12.24 50.78
N GLU A 8 -20.12 -13.53 51.04
CA GLU A 8 -20.62 -14.45 52.09
C GLU A 8 -22.07 -14.96 51.96
N SER A 9 -22.42 -16.19 52.38
CA SER A 9 -21.90 -17.54 52.03
C SER A 9 -22.65 -18.64 52.83
N GLU A 10 -22.86 -19.81 52.22
CA GLU A 10 -23.26 -21.11 52.85
C GLU A 10 -24.72 -21.29 53.36
N ALA A 11 -25.09 -22.57 53.58
CA ALA A 11 -26.42 -23.19 53.85
C ALA A 11 -27.46 -23.03 52.70
N GLN A 12 -28.03 -24.04 52.03
CA GLN A 12 -28.42 -25.46 52.29
C GLN A 12 -29.88 -25.68 52.76
N ASP A 13 -30.44 -26.80 52.27
CA ASP A 13 -31.72 -27.47 52.57
C ASP A 13 -33.03 -26.75 52.15
N ASP A 14 -34.18 -27.41 51.89
CA ASP A 14 -34.52 -28.53 50.96
C ASP A 14 -36.08 -28.45 50.70
N GLU A 15 -36.89 -29.32 50.08
CA GLU A 15 -36.81 -30.65 49.44
C GLU A 15 -37.96 -30.74 48.38
N HIS A 16 -37.75 -31.30 47.17
CA HIS A 16 -38.67 -32.27 46.52
C HIS A 16 -38.28 -32.77 45.10
N ASP A 17 -38.42 -34.08 44.92
CA ASP A 17 -38.71 -34.93 43.73
C ASP A 17 -38.65 -34.42 42.26
N ALA A 18 -38.39 -35.26 41.24
CA ALA A 18 -37.66 -36.54 41.14
C ALA A 18 -37.64 -37.10 39.70
N LYS A 19 -36.59 -37.90 39.40
CA LYS A 19 -36.54 -39.03 38.42
C LYS A 19 -36.86 -38.75 36.93
N ARG A 20 -35.79 -38.83 36.12
CA ARG A 20 -35.48 -40.11 35.44
C ARG A 20 -33.97 -40.27 35.15
N ALA A 21 -33.48 -41.51 35.24
CA ALA A 21 -32.07 -41.91 35.06
C ALA A 21 -31.82 -42.34 33.58
N LYS A 22 -30.61 -42.40 32.99
CA LYS A 22 -29.35 -43.09 33.39
C LYS A 22 -29.55 -44.61 33.65
N LEU A 23 -28.65 -45.54 33.32
CA LEU A 23 -27.51 -45.65 32.36
C LEU A 23 -27.03 -47.13 32.44
N GLU A 24 -26.09 -47.55 31.57
CA GLU A 24 -24.96 -48.47 31.88
C GLU A 24 -25.12 -50.03 31.84
N LYS A 25 -23.99 -50.67 31.45
CA LYS A 25 -23.46 -52.02 31.81
C LYS A 25 -23.45 -53.23 30.83
N ASP A 26 -22.25 -53.42 30.27
CA ASP A 26 -21.29 -54.53 30.51
C ASP A 26 -21.47 -55.98 29.96
N SER A 27 -20.43 -56.40 29.23
CA SER A 27 -19.72 -57.70 29.28
C SER A 27 -20.23 -58.98 28.57
N GLU A 28 -19.37 -59.44 27.64
CA GLU A 28 -18.88 -60.82 27.40
C GLU A 28 -19.80 -61.96 26.91
N GLY A 29 -19.35 -62.62 25.83
CA GLY A 29 -19.86 -63.89 25.28
C GLY A 29 -19.05 -64.33 24.05
N ASN A 30 -18.58 -65.59 24.01
CA ASN A 30 -17.52 -66.05 23.09
C ASN A 30 -17.90 -67.35 22.34
N HIS A 31 -17.68 -67.44 21.01
CA HIS A 31 -17.25 -68.70 20.34
C HIS A 31 -16.84 -68.60 18.84
N ASP A 32 -15.73 -69.29 18.55
CA ASP A 32 -15.28 -70.03 17.35
C ASP A 32 -15.88 -69.97 15.92
N THR A 33 -14.99 -69.57 14.99
CA THR A 33 -14.44 -70.32 13.82
C THR A 33 -15.29 -71.29 12.96
N VAL A 34 -15.47 -70.97 11.65
CA VAL A 34 -15.36 -71.95 10.52
C VAL A 34 -14.76 -71.32 9.23
N LYS A 35 -13.59 -71.88 8.84
CA LYS A 35 -12.89 -72.02 7.53
C LYS A 35 -13.44 -71.47 6.18
N LYS A 36 -12.46 -71.00 5.38
CA LYS A 36 -12.14 -71.25 3.93
C LYS A 36 -12.67 -70.33 2.80
N GLN A 37 -11.70 -69.86 1.98
CA GLN A 37 -11.52 -70.05 0.50
C GLN A 37 -12.77 -70.03 -0.42
N THR A 38 -12.80 -69.35 -1.58
CA THR A 38 -11.72 -69.00 -2.54
C THR A 38 -11.91 -67.65 -3.29
N ASP A 39 -10.91 -67.33 -4.14
CA ASP A 39 -10.95 -66.58 -5.41
C ASP A 39 -10.84 -65.04 -5.46
N ASN A 40 -9.92 -64.63 -6.35
CA ASN A 40 -9.67 -63.29 -6.89
C ASN A 40 -10.57 -63.07 -8.14
N PRO A 41 -10.77 -61.84 -8.65
CA PRO A 41 -9.73 -61.29 -9.54
C PRO A 41 -9.50 -59.77 -9.45
N GLU A 42 -8.31 -59.38 -9.91
CA GLU A 42 -7.98 -58.21 -10.74
C GLU A 42 -8.95 -57.01 -10.72
N GLU A 43 -8.52 -55.92 -10.06
CA GLU A 43 -8.79 -54.55 -10.47
C GLU A 43 -7.43 -53.87 -10.76
N GLU A 44 -7.40 -52.92 -11.68
CA GLU A 44 -6.19 -52.45 -12.38
C GLU A 44 -5.53 -51.25 -11.67
N GLU A 45 -4.19 -51.20 -11.67
CA GLU A 45 -3.42 -50.03 -11.22
C GLU A 45 -3.28 -49.04 -12.39
N GLU A 46 -4.08 -47.98 -12.40
CA GLU A 46 -3.84 -46.81 -13.28
C GLU A 46 -2.85 -45.86 -12.59
N GLU A 47 -1.61 -45.82 -13.11
CA GLU A 47 -0.61 -44.80 -12.78
C GLU A 47 -0.96 -43.51 -13.57
N GLU A 48 -1.33 -42.41 -12.90
CA GLU A 48 -1.42 -41.10 -13.55
C GLU A 48 0.00 -40.50 -13.71
N GLU A 49 0.47 -40.43 -14.96
CA GLU A 49 1.77 -39.85 -15.32
C GLU A 49 1.73 -38.30 -15.20
N GLU A 50 2.57 -37.71 -14.36
CA GLU A 50 2.83 -36.26 -14.39
C GLU A 50 3.80 -35.94 -15.54
N GLU A 51 3.29 -35.47 -16.69
CA GLU A 51 4.12 -35.04 -17.83
C GLU A 51 4.90 -33.74 -17.52
N GLU A 52 6.22 -33.85 -17.32
CA GLU A 52 7.15 -32.71 -17.28
C GLU A 52 7.44 -32.18 -18.70
N GLU A 53 6.69 -31.18 -19.18
CA GLU A 53 7.09 -30.42 -20.39
C GLU A 53 8.16 -29.34 -20.05
N GLU A 54 9.42 -29.61 -20.41
CA GLU A 54 10.53 -28.65 -20.36
C GLU A 54 10.39 -27.53 -21.42
N GLU A 55 9.68 -26.42 -21.14
CA GLU A 55 9.87 -25.18 -21.92
C GLU A 55 11.11 -24.40 -21.43
N ALA A 56 12.21 -24.54 -22.18
CA ALA A 56 13.49 -23.89 -21.91
C ALA A 56 13.42 -22.36 -22.04
N THR A 57 13.41 -21.66 -20.90
CA THR A 57 13.57 -20.20 -20.83
C THR A 57 15.00 -19.82 -20.42
N ALA A 58 15.66 -19.00 -21.25
CA ALA A 58 16.97 -18.45 -20.93
C ALA A 58 16.84 -17.38 -19.81
N PRO A 59 17.88 -17.20 -18.96
CA PRO A 59 17.81 -16.25 -17.86
C PRO A 59 17.75 -14.81 -18.38
N VAL A 60 16.59 -14.16 -18.25
CA VAL A 60 16.46 -12.71 -18.35
C VAL A 60 16.85 -12.12 -17.00
N THR A 61 17.91 -11.33 -16.99
CA THR A 61 18.33 -10.56 -15.82
C THR A 61 17.49 -9.28 -15.72
N GLU A 62 16.46 -9.27 -14.87
CA GLU A 62 15.76 -8.04 -14.50
C GLU A 62 16.50 -7.33 -13.36
N GLU A 63 17.48 -6.50 -13.74
CA GLU A 63 17.90 -5.36 -12.92
C GLU A 63 17.01 -4.15 -13.26
N GLY A 64 16.75 -3.26 -12.29
CA GLY A 64 16.15 -1.94 -12.51
C GLY A 64 14.61 -1.89 -12.60
N ALA A 65 13.95 -1.67 -11.45
CA ALA A 65 12.51 -1.35 -11.41
C ALA A 65 12.11 -0.43 -10.23
N GLU A 66 13.05 0.28 -9.60
CA GLU A 66 12.77 1.08 -8.40
C GLU A 66 13.73 2.28 -8.24
N GLU A 67 13.60 3.33 -9.07
CA GLU A 67 13.90 4.77 -8.79
C GLU A 67 13.78 5.65 -10.08
N GLU A 68 12.62 6.30 -10.30
CA GLU A 68 12.45 7.37 -11.32
C GLU A 68 11.43 8.44 -10.84
N ASP A 69 11.94 9.54 -10.27
CA ASP A 69 11.39 10.93 -10.31
C ASP A 69 12.28 11.81 -9.38
N GLU A 70 13.23 12.57 -9.96
CA GLU A 70 14.21 13.53 -9.35
C GLU A 70 15.72 13.15 -9.33
N GLU A 71 16.34 12.85 -10.49
CA GLU A 71 17.72 13.29 -10.77
C GLU A 71 18.01 13.37 -12.29
N GLU A 72 18.43 14.54 -12.79
CA GLU A 72 18.85 14.77 -14.18
C GLU A 72 20.39 14.89 -14.24
N GLU A 73 21.11 13.77 -14.30
CA GLU A 73 22.52 13.77 -14.70
C GLU A 73 22.65 13.55 -16.21
N LYS A 74 23.53 14.32 -16.86
CA LYS A 74 23.76 14.27 -18.30
C LYS A 74 24.96 13.39 -18.62
N GLU A 75 24.73 12.25 -19.26
CA GLU A 75 25.79 11.54 -19.98
C GLU A 75 25.99 12.20 -21.36
N GLU A 76 27.14 12.85 -21.55
CA GLU A 76 27.54 13.43 -22.84
C GLU A 76 28.06 12.34 -23.80
N ASP A 77 27.17 11.57 -24.43
CA ASP A 77 27.54 10.66 -25.53
C ASP A 77 27.12 11.19 -26.91
N ALA A 78 28.02 11.12 -27.88
CA ALA A 78 28.12 12.14 -28.93
C ALA A 78 27.49 11.76 -30.29
N ASP A 79 26.16 11.76 -30.37
CA ASP A 79 25.43 11.87 -31.66
C ASP A 79 24.14 12.75 -31.58
N GLY A 80 24.04 13.59 -30.54
CA GLY A 80 22.87 14.45 -30.29
C GLY A 80 22.79 15.71 -31.16
N ASN A 81 21.71 15.83 -31.93
CA ASN A 81 21.23 17.12 -32.48
C ASN A 81 19.75 17.07 -32.95
N ASN A 82 18.94 16.12 -32.46
CA ASN A 82 17.59 15.90 -33.00
C ASN A 82 16.58 15.37 -31.97
N GLU A 83 17.02 14.54 -31.00
CA GLU A 83 16.14 14.02 -29.93
C GLU A 83 16.00 15.04 -28.79
N ASP A 84 17.08 15.73 -28.41
CA ASP A 84 17.06 16.83 -27.43
C ASP A 84 16.04 17.94 -27.76
N GLU A 85 15.86 18.24 -29.06
CA GLU A 85 14.91 19.27 -29.50
C GLU A 85 13.44 18.82 -29.34
N GLU A 86 13.12 17.53 -29.44
CA GLU A 86 11.74 17.06 -29.26
C GLU A 86 11.33 17.01 -27.78
N ASP A 87 12.23 16.59 -26.89
CA ASP A 87 11.95 16.54 -25.44
C ASP A 87 11.90 17.93 -24.79
N GLU A 88 12.82 18.85 -25.13
CA GLU A 88 12.70 20.25 -24.68
C GLU A 88 11.36 20.86 -25.14
N ASP A 89 10.91 20.57 -26.37
CA ASP A 89 9.66 21.13 -26.88
C ASP A 89 8.42 20.45 -26.28
N GLU A 90 8.46 19.17 -25.89
CA GLU A 90 7.37 18.58 -25.10
C GLU A 90 7.33 19.10 -23.66
N GLU A 91 8.47 19.32 -23.01
CA GLU A 91 8.49 19.95 -21.68
C GLU A 91 7.96 21.39 -21.72
N ARG A 92 8.37 22.19 -22.71
CA ARG A 92 7.84 23.54 -22.93
C ARG A 92 6.31 23.53 -23.13
N ARG A 93 5.77 22.53 -23.85
CA ARG A 93 4.31 22.33 -24.01
C ARG A 93 3.62 21.88 -22.72
N ARG A 94 4.29 21.06 -21.89
CA ARG A 94 3.80 20.65 -20.56
C ARG A 94 3.81 21.81 -19.53
N THR A 95 4.65 22.81 -19.75
CA THR A 95 4.87 23.93 -18.82
C THR A 95 3.84 25.06 -18.99
N THR A 96 2.96 25.21 -18.01
CA THR A 96 1.87 26.20 -18.04
C THR A 96 2.09 27.37 -17.09
N HIS A 97 1.50 28.52 -17.44
CA HIS A 97 1.64 29.77 -16.72
C HIS A 97 0.28 30.28 -16.24
N PHE A 98 0.19 30.77 -15.01
CA PHE A 98 -1.03 31.35 -14.45
C PHE A 98 -0.73 32.52 -13.50
N GLU A 99 -1.63 33.51 -13.45
CA GLU A 99 -1.52 34.63 -12.53
C GLU A 99 -2.22 34.31 -11.19
N PHE A 100 -1.60 34.68 -10.07
CA PHE A 100 -2.23 34.67 -8.76
C PHE A 100 -1.79 35.89 -7.95
N HIS A 101 -2.75 36.74 -7.52
CA HIS A 101 -2.49 37.98 -6.79
C HIS A 101 -1.50 38.95 -7.47
N GLY A 102 -1.46 39.00 -8.82
CA GLY A 102 -0.53 39.84 -9.58
C GLY A 102 0.89 39.29 -9.71
N GLU A 103 1.16 38.09 -9.18
CA GLU A 103 2.41 37.34 -9.39
C GLU A 103 2.15 36.21 -10.42
N MET A 104 3.07 36.02 -11.36
CA MET A 104 3.00 34.94 -12.34
C MET A 104 3.66 33.68 -11.79
N TYR A 105 2.98 32.54 -11.93
CA TYR A 105 3.42 31.22 -11.50
C TYR A 105 3.52 30.26 -12.68
N THR A 106 4.52 29.38 -12.63
CA THR A 106 4.80 28.36 -13.65
C THR A 106 4.58 26.98 -13.06
N PHE A 107 3.97 26.06 -13.83
CA PHE A 107 3.62 24.71 -13.38
C PHE A 107 3.60 23.70 -14.54
N LYS A 108 4.42 22.64 -14.43
CA LYS A 108 4.49 21.48 -15.34
C LYS A 108 3.24 20.60 -15.12
N GLU A 109 2.31 20.63 -16.06
CA GLU A 109 1.08 19.82 -16.01
C GLU A 109 1.37 18.37 -16.43
N ARG A 110 0.55 17.43 -15.94
CA ARG A 110 0.65 16.02 -16.38
C ARG A 110 0.02 15.85 -17.77
N PRO A 111 0.52 14.92 -18.62
CA PRO A 111 0.01 14.71 -19.98
C PRO A 111 -1.52 14.54 -20.05
N SER A 112 -2.10 13.74 -19.14
CA SER A 112 -3.57 13.54 -19.07
C SER A 112 -4.39 14.80 -18.75
N VAL A 113 -3.80 15.84 -18.13
CA VAL A 113 -4.46 17.14 -17.93
C VAL A 113 -4.47 17.97 -19.22
N LEU A 114 -3.39 17.87 -20.01
CA LEU A 114 -3.24 18.56 -21.29
C LEU A 114 -4.14 17.92 -22.35
N GLU A 115 -4.16 16.58 -22.42
CA GLU A 115 -5.06 15.83 -23.31
C GLU A 115 -6.53 16.11 -23.04
N GLU A 116 -6.94 16.37 -21.80
CA GLU A 116 -8.30 16.80 -21.48
C GLU A 116 -8.57 18.25 -21.94
N ARG A 117 -7.60 19.16 -21.73
CA ARG A 117 -7.70 20.57 -22.13
C ARG A 117 -7.78 20.75 -23.64
N GLU A 118 -7.06 19.93 -24.40
CA GLU A 118 -7.14 19.82 -25.85
C GLU A 118 -8.39 19.04 -26.32
N GLY A 119 -9.10 18.40 -25.40
CA GLY A 119 -10.28 17.60 -25.68
C GLY A 119 -10.00 16.30 -26.43
N LYS A 120 -8.77 15.78 -26.39
CA LYS A 120 -8.42 14.42 -26.87
C LYS A 120 -9.09 13.34 -26.03
N ILE A 121 -9.21 13.59 -24.73
CA ILE A 121 -9.94 12.75 -23.76
C ILE A 121 -11.12 13.52 -23.13
N GLU A 122 -12.00 12.80 -22.44
CA GLU A 122 -13.02 13.32 -21.54
C GLU A 122 -13.22 12.37 -20.35
N PHE A 123 -13.70 12.90 -19.23
CA PHE A 123 -14.11 12.14 -18.05
C PHE A 123 -15.63 12.11 -17.96
N ARG A 124 -16.24 10.92 -18.00
CA ARG A 124 -17.69 10.76 -18.09
C ARG A 124 -18.21 9.78 -17.06
N VAL A 125 -19.19 10.19 -16.27
CA VAL A 125 -19.92 9.29 -15.36
C VAL A 125 -21.07 8.64 -16.12
N VAL A 126 -21.15 7.31 -16.08
CA VAL A 126 -22.14 6.49 -16.77
C VAL A 126 -22.71 5.42 -15.83
N ASN A 127 -23.92 4.94 -16.11
CA ASN A 127 -24.53 3.77 -15.48
C ASN A 127 -25.40 3.01 -16.49
N ASN A 128 -26.00 1.90 -16.06
CA ASN A 128 -26.87 1.09 -16.91
C ASN A 128 -28.30 1.68 -17.02
N ASP A 129 -28.43 2.79 -17.74
CA ASP A 129 -29.70 3.46 -18.08
C ASP A 129 -30.40 2.86 -19.31
N ASN A 130 -29.86 1.79 -19.91
CA ASN A 130 -30.16 1.25 -21.24
C ASN A 130 -29.77 2.15 -22.44
N SER A 131 -29.02 3.25 -22.26
CA SER A 131 -28.48 3.99 -23.39
C SER A 131 -27.43 3.15 -24.12
N LYS A 132 -27.51 3.10 -25.46
CA LYS A 132 -26.53 2.38 -26.30
C LYS A 132 -25.10 2.85 -26.03
N GLU A 133 -24.92 4.16 -25.85
CA GLU A 133 -23.60 4.77 -25.66
C GLU A 133 -23.02 4.42 -24.29
N ASN A 134 -23.81 4.52 -23.22
CA ASN A 134 -23.40 4.10 -21.88
C ASN A 134 -23.11 2.60 -21.83
N LEU A 135 -23.94 1.75 -22.46
CA LEU A 135 -23.68 0.32 -22.57
C LEU A 135 -22.37 0.02 -23.32
N MET A 136 -22.00 0.79 -24.35
CA MET A 136 -20.69 0.67 -25.02
C MET A 136 -19.53 1.05 -24.09
N VAL A 137 -19.64 2.16 -23.35
CA VAL A 137 -18.62 2.60 -22.37
C VAL A 137 -18.47 1.57 -21.24
N LEU A 138 -19.57 1.11 -20.66
CA LEU A 138 -19.58 0.06 -19.63
C LEU A 138 -19.00 -1.26 -20.16
N THR A 139 -19.26 -1.63 -21.41
CA THR A 139 -18.64 -2.81 -22.04
C THR A 139 -17.12 -2.65 -22.16
N GLY A 140 -16.64 -1.46 -22.54
CA GLY A 140 -15.21 -1.13 -22.57
C GLY A 140 -14.56 -1.24 -21.20
N LEU A 141 -15.14 -0.60 -20.19
CA LEU A 141 -14.69 -0.69 -18.79
C LEU A 141 -14.66 -2.13 -18.29
N LYS A 142 -15.76 -2.88 -18.49
CA LYS A 142 -15.86 -4.30 -18.11
C LYS A 142 -14.74 -5.13 -18.75
N ASN A 143 -14.39 -4.87 -20.01
CA ASN A 143 -13.28 -5.54 -20.69
C ASN A 143 -11.90 -5.15 -20.13
N ILE A 144 -11.70 -3.91 -19.66
CA ILE A 144 -10.47 -3.47 -19.00
C ILE A 144 -10.35 -4.12 -17.62
N PHE A 145 -11.38 -4.05 -16.78
CA PHE A 145 -11.39 -4.69 -15.47
C PHE A 145 -11.14 -6.22 -15.57
N GLN A 146 -11.76 -6.90 -16.54
CA GLN A 146 -11.54 -8.34 -16.80
C GLN A 146 -10.12 -8.71 -17.27
N LYS A 147 -9.28 -7.74 -17.63
CA LYS A 147 -7.85 -7.93 -17.96
C LYS A 147 -6.93 -7.50 -16.82
N GLN A 148 -7.20 -6.34 -16.22
CA GLN A 148 -6.35 -5.73 -15.21
C GLN A 148 -6.57 -6.29 -13.79
N LEU A 149 -7.69 -6.97 -13.53
CA LEU A 149 -8.03 -7.58 -12.24
C LEU A 149 -8.21 -9.10 -12.40
N PRO A 150 -7.16 -9.88 -12.73
CA PRO A 150 -7.28 -11.30 -13.07
C PRO A 150 -7.79 -12.17 -11.90
N LYS A 151 -7.58 -11.73 -10.65
CA LYS A 151 -8.11 -12.39 -9.43
C LYS A 151 -9.62 -12.23 -9.26
N MET A 152 -10.28 -11.31 -9.98
CA MET A 152 -11.72 -11.04 -9.87
C MET A 152 -12.52 -11.83 -10.91
N PRO A 153 -13.52 -12.64 -10.52
CA PRO A 153 -14.29 -13.46 -11.47
C PRO A 153 -14.95 -12.62 -12.57
N ARG A 154 -14.80 -13.05 -13.83
CA ARG A 154 -15.29 -12.29 -15.01
C ARG A 154 -16.79 -12.00 -14.95
N GLU A 155 -17.59 -12.95 -14.45
CA GLU A 155 -19.03 -12.77 -14.25
C GLU A 155 -19.35 -11.77 -13.14
N TYR A 156 -18.58 -11.78 -12.05
CA TYR A 156 -18.74 -10.86 -10.93
C TYR A 156 -18.50 -9.40 -11.38
N ILE A 157 -17.42 -9.16 -12.15
CA ILE A 157 -17.16 -7.87 -12.79
C ILE A 157 -18.33 -7.47 -13.69
N SER A 158 -18.78 -8.37 -14.55
CA SER A 158 -19.90 -8.12 -15.48
C SER A 158 -21.18 -7.71 -14.74
N ARG A 159 -21.50 -8.44 -13.66
CA ARG A 159 -22.72 -8.23 -12.87
C ARG A 159 -22.72 -6.87 -12.17
N LEU A 160 -21.59 -6.40 -11.63
CA LEU A 160 -21.51 -5.12 -10.92
C LEU A 160 -21.34 -3.92 -11.87
N VAL A 161 -20.59 -4.04 -12.98
CA VAL A 161 -20.45 -2.94 -13.96
C VAL A 161 -21.77 -2.63 -14.67
N TYR A 162 -22.66 -3.62 -14.84
CA TYR A 162 -24.02 -3.39 -15.36
C TYR A 162 -25.10 -3.25 -14.29
N ASP A 163 -24.75 -3.22 -13.00
CA ASP A 163 -25.73 -3.04 -11.92
C ASP A 163 -26.20 -1.58 -11.83
N ARG A 164 -27.50 -1.37 -11.66
CA ARG A 164 -28.12 -0.03 -11.71
C ARG A 164 -27.90 0.82 -10.44
N SER A 165 -27.44 0.22 -9.35
CA SER A 165 -27.00 0.94 -8.14
C SER A 165 -25.52 1.32 -8.16
N HIS A 166 -24.79 0.94 -9.21
CA HIS A 166 -23.38 1.30 -9.42
C HIS A 166 -23.26 2.42 -10.47
N LEU A 167 -22.23 3.23 -10.30
CA LEU A 167 -21.82 4.30 -11.21
C LEU A 167 -20.39 4.03 -11.65
N SER A 168 -20.08 4.27 -12.91
CA SER A 168 -18.71 4.20 -13.41
C SER A 168 -18.27 5.55 -13.95
N MET A 169 -17.16 6.09 -13.43
CA MET A 169 -16.45 7.19 -14.07
C MET A 169 -15.44 6.61 -15.05
N ALA A 170 -15.66 6.85 -16.34
CA ALA A 170 -14.81 6.41 -17.44
C ALA A 170 -13.88 7.53 -17.91
N VAL A 171 -12.64 7.16 -18.23
CA VAL A 171 -11.74 7.95 -19.08
C VAL A 171 -11.99 7.52 -20.52
N ILE A 172 -12.42 8.46 -21.37
CA ILE A 172 -12.75 8.18 -22.78
C ILE A 172 -11.84 9.01 -23.68
N ARG A 173 -11.03 8.35 -24.50
CA ARG A 173 -10.31 8.95 -25.63
C ARG A 173 -11.26 9.02 -26.83
N LYS A 174 -11.38 10.20 -27.46
CA LYS A 174 -12.35 10.38 -28.56
C LYS A 174 -12.01 9.50 -29.77
N PRO A 175 -13.00 8.97 -30.51
CA PRO A 175 -14.43 9.27 -30.40
C PRO A 175 -15.18 8.57 -29.26
N LEU A 176 -14.84 7.33 -28.89
CA LEU A 176 -15.48 6.59 -27.78
C LEU A 176 -14.61 5.43 -27.24
N THR A 177 -13.28 5.58 -27.28
CA THR A 177 -12.33 4.55 -26.84
C THR A 177 -12.13 4.66 -25.33
N VAL A 178 -12.56 3.65 -24.57
CA VAL A 178 -12.35 3.64 -23.12
C VAL A 178 -10.88 3.36 -22.80
N VAL A 179 -10.26 4.24 -22.02
CA VAL A 179 -8.85 4.15 -21.56
C VAL A 179 -8.76 3.50 -20.18
N GLY A 180 -9.76 3.72 -19.33
CA GLY A 180 -9.83 3.20 -17.96
C GLY A 180 -11.02 3.76 -17.20
N GLY A 181 -11.14 3.45 -15.91
CA GLY A 181 -12.19 4.00 -15.08
C GLY A 181 -12.23 3.48 -13.64
N ILE A 182 -13.12 4.09 -12.85
CA ILE A 182 -13.49 3.64 -11.51
C ILE A 182 -14.98 3.30 -11.51
N THR A 183 -15.33 2.10 -11.05
CA THR A 183 -16.71 1.74 -10.71
C THR A 183 -16.89 1.83 -9.21
N TYR A 184 -17.91 2.58 -8.78
CA TYR A 184 -18.22 2.84 -7.39
C TYR A 184 -19.72 2.72 -7.12
N ARG A 185 -20.06 2.56 -5.84
CA ARG A 185 -21.44 2.40 -5.37
C ARG A 185 -21.71 3.44 -4.28
N PRO A 186 -22.55 4.46 -4.55
CA PRO A 186 -22.85 5.50 -3.57
C PRO A 186 -23.78 5.00 -2.48
N PHE A 187 -23.54 5.43 -1.25
CA PHE A 187 -24.46 5.28 -0.12
C PHE A 187 -24.74 6.66 0.49
N ASP A 188 -25.44 7.53 -0.25
CA ASP A 188 -25.66 8.94 0.10
C ASP A 188 -26.17 9.13 1.54
N ASN A 189 -27.14 8.31 1.97
CA ASN A 189 -27.72 8.30 3.31
C ASN A 189 -26.74 7.92 4.44
N ARG A 190 -25.51 7.50 4.10
CA ARG A 190 -24.42 7.08 4.98
C ARG A 190 -23.12 7.85 4.70
N GLU A 191 -23.18 8.88 3.85
CA GLU A 191 -22.09 9.80 3.49
C GLU A 191 -20.79 9.15 2.95
N PHE A 192 -20.85 7.90 2.48
CA PHE A 192 -19.71 7.20 1.87
C PHE A 192 -20.05 6.57 0.51
N ALA A 193 -19.03 6.25 -0.28
CA ALA A 193 -19.15 5.32 -1.41
C ALA A 193 -18.12 4.19 -1.32
N GLU A 194 -18.51 3.03 -1.82
CA GLU A 194 -17.65 1.86 -2.03
C GLU A 194 -17.01 1.97 -3.42
N ILE A 195 -15.67 2.02 -3.50
CA ILE A 195 -14.95 1.84 -4.77
C ILE A 195 -14.77 0.34 -4.97
N VAL A 196 -15.42 -0.18 -6.02
CA VAL A 196 -15.53 -1.61 -6.33
C VAL A 196 -14.44 -2.04 -7.31
N PHE A 197 -14.18 -1.24 -8.34
CA PHE A 197 -13.11 -1.49 -9.32
C PHE A 197 -12.40 -0.19 -9.68
N CYS A 198 -11.08 -0.21 -9.83
CA CYS A 198 -10.25 0.89 -10.30
C CYS A 198 -9.17 0.34 -11.23
N ALA A 199 -9.14 0.73 -12.51
CA ALA A 199 -8.13 0.26 -13.46
C ALA A 199 -7.96 1.20 -14.66
N ILE A 200 -6.72 1.27 -15.17
CA ILE A 200 -6.36 1.90 -16.45
C ILE A 200 -5.80 0.80 -17.37
N SER A 201 -6.06 0.87 -18.68
CA SER A 201 -5.44 -0.03 -19.67
C SER A 201 -3.92 0.04 -19.56
N SER A 202 -3.22 -1.09 -19.53
CA SER A 202 -1.75 -1.16 -19.41
C SER A 202 -1.01 -0.33 -20.46
N THR A 203 -1.56 -0.25 -21.68
CA THR A 203 -1.08 0.61 -22.78
C THR A 203 -1.10 2.12 -22.51
N GLU A 204 -1.76 2.56 -21.43
CA GLU A 204 -1.97 3.96 -21.04
C GLU A 204 -1.68 4.17 -19.54
N GLN A 205 -0.99 3.24 -18.88
CA GLN A 205 -0.47 3.41 -17.52
C GLN A 205 0.73 4.39 -17.52
N VAL A 206 1.24 4.73 -16.33
CA VAL A 206 2.30 5.75 -16.06
C VAL A 206 1.91 7.21 -16.41
N ARG A 207 1.13 7.46 -17.48
CA ARG A 207 0.68 8.78 -18.00
C ARG A 207 -0.23 9.63 -17.08
N GLY A 208 -0.25 9.35 -15.77
CA GLY A 208 -0.98 10.11 -14.74
C GLY A 208 -2.49 9.85 -14.66
N TYR A 209 -3.06 9.10 -15.62
CA TYR A 209 -4.51 8.90 -15.77
C TYR A 209 -5.23 8.46 -14.49
N GLY A 210 -4.68 7.53 -13.71
CA GLY A 210 -5.31 7.05 -12.47
C GLY A 210 -5.49 8.15 -11.41
N ALA A 211 -4.46 8.98 -11.21
CA ALA A 211 -4.54 10.11 -10.27
C ALA A 211 -5.49 11.21 -10.77
N HIS A 212 -5.48 11.48 -12.08
CA HIS A 212 -6.39 12.49 -12.67
C HIS A 212 -7.86 12.04 -12.59
N LEU A 213 -8.13 10.76 -12.86
CA LEU A 213 -9.42 10.09 -12.67
C LEU A 213 -9.90 10.13 -11.22
N MET A 214 -9.02 9.86 -10.24
CA MET A 214 -9.37 9.94 -8.83
C MET A 214 -9.69 11.38 -8.39
N ASN A 215 -8.98 12.38 -8.91
CA ASN A 215 -9.26 13.79 -8.65
C ASN A 215 -10.62 14.21 -9.23
N HIS A 216 -10.91 13.82 -10.47
CA HIS A 216 -12.24 13.97 -11.09
C HIS A 216 -13.34 13.30 -10.27
N LEU A 217 -13.12 12.07 -9.79
CA LEU A 217 -14.11 11.35 -8.97
C LEU A 217 -14.40 12.08 -7.65
N LYS A 218 -13.36 12.50 -6.92
CA LYS A 218 -13.50 13.24 -5.66
C LYS A 218 -14.25 14.55 -5.83
N ASP A 219 -13.94 15.32 -6.87
CA ASP A 219 -14.60 16.59 -7.15
C ASP A 219 -16.02 16.39 -7.70
N TYR A 220 -16.28 15.39 -8.55
CA TYR A 220 -17.63 15.05 -9.01
C TYR A 220 -18.53 14.67 -7.83
N VAL A 221 -18.11 13.70 -7.02
CA VAL A 221 -18.90 13.15 -5.91
C VAL A 221 -19.24 14.25 -4.90
N ARG A 222 -18.26 15.08 -4.50
CA ARG A 222 -18.48 16.18 -3.56
C ARG A 222 -19.35 17.33 -4.10
N ASN A 223 -19.42 17.52 -5.42
CA ASN A 223 -20.29 18.52 -6.03
C ASN A 223 -21.71 18.02 -6.34
N THR A 224 -21.96 16.72 -6.28
CA THR A 224 -23.23 16.09 -6.69
C THR A 224 -23.95 15.29 -5.59
N SER A 225 -23.27 14.97 -4.49
CA SER A 225 -23.77 14.09 -3.43
C SER A 225 -23.30 14.56 -2.03
N PRO A 226 -23.90 14.07 -0.92
CA PRO A 226 -23.42 14.34 0.44
C PRO A 226 -22.17 13.54 0.84
N ILE A 227 -21.58 12.76 -0.07
CA ILE A 227 -20.52 11.78 0.24
C ILE A 227 -19.19 12.48 0.56
N LYS A 228 -18.60 12.08 1.69
CA LYS A 228 -17.35 12.59 2.27
C LYS A 228 -16.24 11.54 2.29
N TYR A 229 -16.61 10.26 2.30
CA TYR A 229 -15.69 9.13 2.47
C TYR A 229 -15.71 8.19 1.27
N PHE A 230 -14.57 7.63 0.92
CA PHE A 230 -14.49 6.42 0.10
C PHE A 230 -13.94 5.26 0.92
N LEU A 231 -14.55 4.08 0.76
CA LEU A 231 -14.04 2.81 1.24
C LEU A 231 -13.72 1.92 0.04
N THR A 232 -12.65 1.14 0.13
CA THR A 232 -12.27 0.19 -0.92
C THR A 232 -11.49 -0.97 -0.31
N TYR A 233 -11.59 -2.16 -0.92
CA TYR A 233 -10.62 -3.23 -0.70
C TYR A 233 -9.55 -3.13 -1.80
N ALA A 234 -8.33 -2.75 -1.41
CA ALA A 234 -7.18 -2.72 -2.28
C ALA A 234 -6.45 -4.07 -2.22
N ASP A 235 -6.03 -4.60 -3.37
CA ASP A 235 -5.02 -5.66 -3.40
C ASP A 235 -3.63 -5.05 -3.13
N ASN A 236 -2.68 -5.89 -2.70
CA ASN A 236 -1.36 -5.43 -2.22
C ASN A 236 -0.65 -4.49 -3.21
N TYR A 237 -0.72 -4.77 -4.52
CA TYR A 237 -0.12 -3.94 -5.56
C TYR A 237 -0.77 -2.54 -5.68
N ALA A 238 -2.07 -2.42 -5.41
CA ALA A 238 -2.78 -1.14 -5.45
C ALA A 238 -2.65 -0.32 -4.16
N ILE A 239 -2.19 -0.89 -3.04
CA ILE A 239 -2.03 -0.15 -1.76
C ILE A 239 -1.15 1.10 -1.95
N GLY A 240 -0.06 1.01 -2.70
CA GLY A 240 0.81 2.16 -2.99
C GLY A 240 0.10 3.28 -3.77
N TYR A 241 -0.72 2.92 -4.77
CA TYR A 241 -1.57 3.87 -5.48
C TYR A 241 -2.61 4.51 -4.55
N PHE A 242 -3.32 3.72 -3.74
CA PHE A 242 -4.32 4.23 -2.81
C PHE A 242 -3.70 5.09 -1.68
N LYS A 243 -2.54 4.72 -1.10
CA LYS A 243 -1.72 5.58 -0.21
C LYS A 243 -1.44 6.93 -0.93
N LYS A 244 -0.92 6.92 -2.16
CA LYS A 244 -0.68 8.13 -2.99
C LYS A 244 -1.97 8.92 -3.32
N GLN A 245 -3.15 8.30 -3.27
CA GLN A 245 -4.46 8.97 -3.41
C GLN A 245 -5.05 9.47 -2.08
N GLY A 246 -4.33 9.36 -0.95
CA GLY A 246 -4.83 9.80 0.36
C GLY A 246 -5.85 8.83 0.98
N PHE A 247 -5.71 7.54 0.71
CA PHE A 247 -6.35 6.47 1.49
C PHE A 247 -5.39 5.98 2.58
N THR A 248 -5.92 5.55 3.72
CA THR A 248 -5.19 4.92 4.83
C THR A 248 -5.76 3.53 5.13
N LYS A 249 -4.94 2.65 5.74
CA LYS A 249 -5.39 1.39 6.37
C LYS A 249 -6.30 1.65 7.59
N GLU A 250 -6.21 2.84 8.20
CA GLU A 250 -6.97 3.22 9.41
C GLU A 250 -8.44 3.61 9.08
N ILE A 251 -9.38 2.74 9.44
CA ILE A 251 -10.81 2.96 9.19
C ILE A 251 -11.45 3.73 10.35
N THR A 252 -11.38 5.06 10.26
CA THR A 252 -11.97 6.00 11.25
C THR A 252 -13.50 6.11 11.15
N LEU A 253 -14.11 5.64 10.05
CA LEU A 253 -15.57 5.58 9.90
C LEU A 253 -16.14 4.40 10.73
N GLU A 254 -17.09 4.67 11.63
CA GLU A 254 -17.62 3.66 12.54
C GLU A 254 -18.15 2.41 11.82
N LYS A 255 -17.82 1.21 12.34
CA LYS A 255 -18.20 -0.09 11.75
C LYS A 255 -19.70 -0.16 11.38
N HIS A 256 -20.60 0.38 12.21
CA HIS A 256 -22.05 0.37 11.97
C HIS A 256 -22.51 1.16 10.71
N ILE A 257 -21.64 2.02 10.17
CA ILE A 257 -21.91 2.85 8.99
C ILE A 257 -21.70 2.05 7.69
N TRP A 258 -20.74 1.12 7.65
CA TRP A 258 -20.32 0.43 6.41
C TRP A 258 -20.38 -1.10 6.45
N MET A 259 -20.29 -1.72 7.63
CA MET A 259 -20.27 -3.18 7.79
C MET A 259 -21.58 -3.79 7.27
N GLY A 260 -21.46 -4.80 6.41
CA GLY A 260 -22.59 -5.45 5.73
C GLY A 260 -23.19 -4.66 4.54
N TYR A 261 -22.70 -3.45 4.26
CA TYR A 261 -23.09 -2.66 3.07
C TYR A 261 -22.13 -2.83 1.90
N ILE A 262 -20.82 -2.79 2.19
CA ILE A 262 -19.74 -3.09 1.25
C ILE A 262 -19.56 -4.60 1.04
N LYS A 263 -18.70 -4.98 0.09
CA LYS A 263 -18.24 -6.34 -0.10
C LYS A 263 -16.84 -6.54 0.46
N ASP A 264 -16.70 -7.59 1.26
CA ASP A 264 -15.43 -8.09 1.74
C ASP A 264 -14.79 -8.95 0.64
N TYR A 265 -13.49 -8.77 0.41
CA TYR A 265 -12.73 -9.49 -0.62
C TYR A 265 -11.54 -10.20 0.04
N GLU A 266 -11.43 -11.51 -0.19
CA GLU A 266 -10.34 -12.33 0.33
C GLU A 266 -8.98 -11.87 -0.22
N GLY A 267 -8.01 -11.67 0.67
CA GLY A 267 -6.69 -11.11 0.32
C GLY A 267 -6.68 -9.61 -0.03
N GLY A 268 -7.79 -8.89 0.16
CA GLY A 268 -7.84 -7.43 0.04
C GLY A 268 -7.61 -6.72 1.38
N THR A 269 -6.87 -5.62 1.36
CA THR A 269 -6.75 -4.67 2.49
C THR A 269 -7.86 -3.62 2.40
N LEU A 270 -8.71 -3.52 3.43
CA LEU A 270 -9.69 -2.44 3.53
C LEU A 270 -8.97 -1.10 3.77
N MET A 271 -9.32 -0.07 2.98
CA MET A 271 -8.74 1.27 3.08
C MET A 271 -9.82 2.35 3.00
N GLN A 272 -9.60 3.47 3.71
CA GLN A 272 -10.49 4.63 3.76
C GLN A 272 -9.81 5.90 3.24
N CYS A 273 -10.48 6.65 2.38
CA CYS A 273 -10.16 8.06 2.07
C CYS A 273 -11.20 8.99 2.70
N SER A 274 -10.73 9.95 3.50
CA SER A 274 -11.55 11.05 4.04
C SER A 274 -11.31 12.30 3.21
N MET A 275 -12.28 12.73 2.40
CA MET A 275 -12.07 13.83 1.46
C MET A 275 -12.06 15.20 2.15
N LEU A 276 -11.12 16.08 1.74
CA LEU A 276 -11.01 17.43 2.26
C LEU A 276 -12.20 18.29 1.79
N PRO A 277 -12.90 19.02 2.70
CA PRO A 277 -14.21 19.58 2.38
C PRO A 277 -14.17 20.74 1.37
N ARG A 278 -13.07 21.52 1.34
CA ARG A 278 -13.00 22.81 0.60
C ARG A 278 -12.03 22.84 -0.59
N ILE A 279 -11.24 21.80 -0.82
CA ILE A 279 -10.29 21.76 -1.94
C ILE A 279 -11.02 21.46 -3.26
N ARG A 280 -10.46 21.85 -4.41
CA ARG A 280 -10.75 21.22 -5.69
C ARG A 280 -9.56 20.33 -6.03
N TYR A 281 -9.75 19.02 -6.04
CA TYR A 281 -8.68 18.04 -6.21
C TYR A 281 -8.00 18.17 -7.58
N LEU A 282 -8.73 18.57 -8.62
CA LEU A 282 -8.15 18.89 -9.93
C LEU A 282 -7.17 20.07 -9.91
N ASP A 283 -7.32 21.01 -8.97
CA ASP A 283 -6.39 22.14 -8.78
C ASP A 283 -5.38 21.90 -7.65
N SER A 284 -5.39 20.72 -7.01
CA SER A 284 -4.63 20.45 -5.77
C SER A 284 -3.14 20.73 -5.88
N ALA A 285 -2.48 20.35 -6.98
CA ALA A 285 -1.06 20.59 -7.19
C ALA A 285 -0.72 22.09 -7.31
N LYS A 286 -1.60 22.90 -7.91
CA LYS A 286 -1.44 24.37 -7.99
C LYS A 286 -1.71 25.03 -6.65
N ILE A 287 -2.69 24.53 -5.89
CA ILE A 287 -2.95 24.96 -4.51
C ILE A 287 -1.72 24.68 -3.62
N LEU A 288 -1.08 23.52 -3.75
CA LEU A 288 0.16 23.17 -3.05
C LEU A 288 1.34 24.04 -3.48
N LEU A 289 1.49 24.33 -4.79
CA LEU A 289 2.51 25.28 -5.30
C LEU A 289 2.34 26.67 -4.67
N LEU A 290 1.11 27.20 -4.64
CA LEU A 290 0.81 28.50 -4.04
C LEU A 290 1.04 28.51 -2.52
N GLN A 291 0.73 27.42 -1.82
CA GLN A 291 1.06 27.27 -0.40
C GLN A 291 2.58 27.23 -0.15
N LYS A 292 3.33 26.44 -0.92
CA LYS A 292 4.81 26.40 -0.89
C LYS A 292 5.39 27.79 -1.15
N ALA A 293 4.89 28.52 -2.15
CA ALA A 293 5.31 29.88 -2.46
C ALA A 293 5.02 30.87 -1.34
N ALA A 294 3.82 30.84 -0.74
CA ALA A 294 3.46 31.72 0.39
C ALA A 294 4.33 31.47 1.63
N ILE A 295 4.62 30.20 1.94
CA ILE A 295 5.52 29.82 3.04
C ILE A 295 6.95 30.29 2.75
N LEU A 296 7.47 30.04 1.54
CA LEU A 296 8.81 30.50 1.13
C LEU A 296 8.94 32.02 1.13
N LYS A 297 7.89 32.75 0.73
CA LYS A 297 7.83 34.22 0.80
C LYS A 297 7.97 34.69 2.25
N LYS A 298 7.24 34.08 3.19
CA LYS A 298 7.35 34.39 4.62
C LYS A 298 8.70 33.98 5.22
N ILE A 299 9.30 32.88 4.77
CA ILE A 299 10.66 32.48 5.17
C ILE A 299 11.69 33.52 4.70
N ARG A 300 11.60 34.02 3.47
CA ARG A 300 12.53 35.04 2.93
C ARG A 300 12.50 36.38 3.66
N GLU A 301 11.41 36.72 4.36
CA GLU A 301 11.35 37.90 5.24
C GLU A 301 12.23 37.78 6.49
N MET A 302 12.62 36.56 6.87
CA MET A 302 13.35 36.26 8.11
C MET A 302 14.71 35.59 7.85
N SER A 303 14.82 34.78 6.80
CA SER A 303 16.01 34.00 6.42
C SER A 303 16.76 34.65 5.27
N GLN A 304 18.05 34.86 5.50
CA GLN A 304 19.01 35.33 4.49
C GLN A 304 19.60 34.20 3.62
N SER A 305 19.14 32.94 3.74
CA SER A 305 19.67 31.81 2.95
C SER A 305 19.51 31.98 1.43
N HIS A 306 18.65 32.91 1.00
CA HIS A 306 18.44 33.27 -0.41
C HIS A 306 19.45 34.34 -0.94
N VAL A 307 20.32 34.88 -0.07
CA VAL A 307 21.31 35.89 -0.42
C VAL A 307 22.60 35.19 -0.86
N ILE A 308 22.84 35.15 -2.17
CA ILE A 308 24.12 34.68 -2.73
C ILE A 308 25.23 35.63 -2.28
N ARG A 309 26.30 35.08 -1.70
CA ARG A 309 27.46 35.83 -1.20
C ARG A 309 28.70 35.52 -2.07
N PRO A 310 29.65 36.46 -2.20
CA PRO A 310 30.85 36.22 -3.01
C PRO A 310 31.70 35.10 -2.40
N GLY A 311 32.40 34.36 -3.28
CA GLY A 311 33.32 33.29 -2.88
C GLY A 311 34.43 33.76 -1.93
N LEU A 312 34.93 32.84 -1.10
CA LEU A 312 35.97 33.11 -0.12
C LEU A 312 37.34 33.20 -0.80
N LYS A 313 37.94 34.38 -0.76
CA LYS A 313 39.25 34.67 -1.40
C LYS A 313 40.38 33.76 -0.95
N GLN A 314 40.27 33.22 0.25
CA GLN A 314 41.19 32.26 0.86
C GLN A 314 41.27 30.93 0.08
N PHE A 315 40.32 30.67 -0.82
CA PHE A 315 40.29 29.52 -1.73
C PHE A 315 40.55 29.89 -3.20
N GLU A 316 40.97 31.14 -3.50
CA GLU A 316 41.47 31.53 -4.84
C GLU A 316 42.83 30.86 -5.15
N ASP A 317 43.64 30.57 -4.12
CA ASP A 317 44.93 29.87 -4.21
C ASP A 317 44.77 28.41 -3.73
N LEU A 318 44.59 27.50 -4.69
CA LEU A 318 44.38 26.06 -4.43
C LEU A 318 45.63 25.35 -3.87
N GLU A 319 46.83 25.91 -4.05
CA GLU A 319 48.07 25.32 -3.52
C GLU A 319 48.32 25.70 -2.04
N ASN A 320 47.57 26.66 -1.49
CA ASN A 320 47.88 27.30 -0.19
C ASN A 320 46.64 27.49 0.70
N ILE A 321 45.65 26.62 0.54
CA ILE A 321 44.40 26.60 1.32
C ILE A 321 44.71 26.54 2.83
N LYS A 322 44.11 27.46 3.60
CA LYS A 322 44.26 27.55 5.05
C LYS A 322 42.90 27.50 5.74
N PRO A 323 42.78 26.80 6.90
CA PRO A 323 41.56 26.84 7.71
C PRO A 323 41.17 28.28 8.08
N ILE A 324 39.87 28.56 7.98
CA ILE A 324 39.25 29.85 8.28
C ILE A 324 38.38 29.67 9.52
N ASP A 325 38.38 30.65 10.45
CA ASP A 325 37.42 30.68 11.54
C ASP A 325 35.99 30.90 10.98
N PRO A 326 35.05 29.95 11.15
CA PRO A 326 33.68 30.09 10.66
C PRO A 326 32.97 31.37 11.14
N MET A 327 33.31 31.86 12.34
CA MET A 327 32.72 33.08 12.92
C MET A 327 33.15 34.36 12.19
N THR A 328 34.14 34.28 11.29
CA THR A 328 34.57 35.38 10.42
C THR A 328 33.86 35.40 9.05
N ILE A 329 33.16 34.32 8.68
CA ILE A 329 32.52 34.18 7.37
C ILE A 329 31.22 35.02 7.32
N PRO A 330 31.11 36.00 6.39
CA PRO A 330 29.87 36.76 6.19
C PRO A 330 28.72 35.82 5.81
N GLY A 331 27.54 36.04 6.39
CA GLY A 331 26.40 35.14 6.25
C GLY A 331 26.36 34.03 7.28
N LEU A 332 27.45 33.29 7.49
CA LEU A 332 27.49 32.23 8.51
C LEU A 332 27.33 32.82 9.93
N LYS A 333 28.04 33.94 10.17
CA LYS A 333 27.87 34.79 11.36
C LYS A 333 26.47 35.41 11.50
N GLU A 334 25.81 35.75 10.39
CA GLU A 334 24.49 36.39 10.37
C GLU A 334 23.35 35.37 10.54
N ALA A 335 23.56 34.12 10.11
CA ALA A 335 22.66 33.00 10.31
C ALA A 335 22.66 32.45 11.75
N GLY A 336 23.56 32.94 12.62
CA GLY A 336 23.68 32.46 14.00
C GLY A 336 24.28 31.06 14.12
N TRP A 337 25.16 30.67 13.19
CA TRP A 337 25.87 29.40 13.24
C TRP A 337 26.66 29.24 14.55
N THR A 338 26.69 28.02 15.06
CA THR A 338 27.54 27.61 16.19
C THR A 338 28.10 26.21 15.92
N PRO A 339 29.24 25.83 16.52
CA PRO A 339 29.78 24.48 16.40
C PRO A 339 28.80 23.38 16.85
N GLU A 340 27.93 23.67 17.82
CA GLU A 340 26.90 22.76 18.33
C GLU A 340 25.80 22.46 17.29
N ILE A 341 25.41 23.48 16.49
CA ILE A 341 24.49 23.31 15.37
C ILE A 341 25.16 22.51 14.24
N ASP A 342 26.45 22.73 14.00
CA ASP A 342 27.21 22.02 12.97
C ASP A 342 27.38 20.53 13.32
N GLU A 343 27.78 20.22 14.56
CA GLU A 343 27.89 18.86 15.08
C GLU A 343 26.52 18.13 15.08
N LEU A 344 25.41 18.86 15.26
CA LEU A 344 24.06 18.30 15.15
C LEU A 344 23.63 18.08 13.68
N ALA A 345 24.09 18.93 12.75
CA ALA A 345 23.80 18.79 11.32
C ALA A 345 24.66 17.69 10.64
N GLN A 346 25.87 17.46 11.14
CA GLN A 346 26.76 16.38 10.69
C GLN A 346 26.33 14.99 11.19
N LYS A 347 25.47 14.90 12.22
CA LYS A 347 24.92 13.61 12.68
C LYS A 347 23.93 13.07 11.64
N PRO A 348 24.13 11.85 11.11
CA PRO A 348 23.22 11.29 10.12
C PRO A 348 21.84 11.14 10.74
N ARG A 349 20.82 11.68 10.05
CA ARG A 349 19.43 11.73 10.57
C ARG A 349 18.80 10.36 10.77
N ARG A 350 19.30 9.34 10.07
CA ARG A 350 18.86 7.95 10.11
C ARG A 350 20.09 7.05 10.13
N SER A 351 19.96 5.85 10.69
CA SER A 351 21.01 4.83 10.64
C SER A 351 21.36 4.49 9.18
N PRO A 352 22.63 4.28 8.79
CA PRO A 352 23.00 3.88 7.43
C PRO A 352 22.25 2.63 6.95
N HIS A 353 21.89 1.74 7.87
CA HIS A 353 21.14 0.52 7.61
C HIS A 353 19.65 0.78 7.25
N HIS A 354 19.11 1.99 7.46
CA HIS A 354 17.67 2.28 7.32
C HIS A 354 17.12 1.95 5.92
N ALA A 355 17.82 2.31 4.84
CA ALA A 355 17.37 2.01 3.48
C ALA A 355 17.22 0.49 3.26
N PHE A 356 18.21 -0.28 3.70
CA PHE A 356 18.17 -1.74 3.64
C PHE A 356 17.04 -2.34 4.49
N MET A 357 16.82 -1.81 5.71
CA MET A 357 15.70 -2.25 6.57
C MET A 357 14.33 -1.98 5.92
N VAL A 358 14.16 -0.87 5.18
CA VAL A 358 12.91 -0.56 4.46
C VAL A 358 12.68 -1.52 3.30
N HIS A 359 13.70 -1.74 2.47
CA HIS A 359 13.60 -2.67 1.34
C HIS A 359 13.32 -4.10 1.83
N LEU A 360 14.09 -4.60 2.80
CA LEU A 360 13.92 -5.93 3.37
C LEU A 360 12.56 -6.12 4.06
N LEU A 361 12.04 -5.10 4.78
CA LEU A 361 10.69 -5.18 5.34
C LEU A 361 9.61 -5.23 4.24
N THR A 362 9.81 -4.51 3.14
CA THR A 362 8.90 -4.51 1.99
C THR A 362 8.88 -5.87 1.30
N GLU A 363 10.05 -6.49 1.11
CA GLU A 363 10.14 -7.87 0.61
C GLU A 363 9.48 -8.88 1.57
N LEU A 364 9.69 -8.75 2.88
CA LEU A 364 9.02 -9.58 3.89
C LEU A 364 7.49 -9.45 3.83
N GLN A 365 6.97 -8.23 3.72
CA GLN A 365 5.52 -8.00 3.62
C GLN A 365 4.93 -8.57 2.32
N ASN A 366 5.65 -8.46 1.19
CA ASN A 366 5.20 -8.95 -0.11
C ASN A 366 5.32 -10.48 -0.31
N ASN A 367 6.12 -11.18 0.52
CA ASN A 367 6.32 -12.62 0.42
C ASN A 367 4.99 -13.41 0.62
N PRO A 368 4.64 -14.42 -0.20
CA PRO A 368 3.40 -15.19 -0.03
C PRO A 368 3.21 -15.91 1.31
N ALA A 369 4.28 -16.13 2.08
CA ALA A 369 4.22 -16.67 3.44
C ALA A 369 3.91 -15.61 4.53
N SER A 370 3.90 -14.31 4.19
CA SER A 370 3.79 -13.20 5.13
C SER A 370 2.43 -13.06 5.80
N TRP A 371 1.35 -13.55 5.16
CA TRP A 371 -0.02 -13.19 5.52
C TRP A 371 -0.36 -13.31 7.03
N PRO A 372 0.07 -14.34 7.80
CA PRO A 372 -0.27 -14.45 9.21
C PRO A 372 0.45 -13.44 10.11
N PHE A 373 1.46 -12.75 9.59
CA PHE A 373 2.36 -11.84 10.29
C PHE A 373 2.16 -10.39 9.87
N THR A 374 1.24 -10.13 8.93
CA THR A 374 1.00 -8.77 8.39
C THR A 374 0.36 -7.81 9.39
N GLN A 375 -0.26 -8.32 10.45
CA GLN A 375 -1.02 -7.60 11.48
C GLN A 375 -0.88 -8.30 12.84
N PRO A 376 -1.09 -7.60 13.97
CA PRO A 376 -1.09 -8.20 15.30
C PRO A 376 -2.23 -9.22 15.48
N VAL A 377 -1.95 -10.31 16.20
CA VAL A 377 -2.94 -11.39 16.48
C VAL A 377 -4.13 -10.85 17.28
N SER A 378 -5.35 -10.97 16.74
CA SER A 378 -6.55 -10.47 17.38
C SER A 378 -6.84 -11.18 18.71
N LYS A 379 -6.89 -10.42 19.82
CA LYS A 379 -7.32 -10.95 21.14
C LYS A 379 -8.80 -11.36 21.17
N GLU A 380 -9.62 -10.90 20.23
CA GLU A 380 -11.02 -11.33 20.11
C GLU A 380 -11.13 -12.72 19.45
N GLU A 381 -10.15 -13.10 18.62
CA GLU A 381 -10.09 -14.38 17.90
C GLU A 381 -9.23 -15.42 18.62
N VAL A 382 -8.16 -14.98 19.30
CA VAL A 382 -7.20 -15.82 20.03
C VAL A 382 -7.00 -15.27 21.45
N PRO A 383 -7.92 -15.54 22.40
CA PRO A 383 -7.98 -14.84 23.68
C PRO A 383 -6.76 -15.02 24.60
N ASP A 384 -6.15 -16.21 24.54
CA ASP A 384 -5.02 -16.65 25.34
C ASP A 384 -3.64 -16.36 24.71
N TYR A 385 -3.59 -15.83 23.48
CA TYR A 385 -2.32 -15.54 22.78
C TYR A 385 -1.37 -14.68 23.62
N TYR A 386 -1.88 -13.58 24.19
CA TYR A 386 -1.12 -12.66 25.04
C TYR A 386 -0.92 -13.17 26.49
N GLU A 387 -1.51 -14.31 26.84
CA GLU A 387 -1.21 -15.03 28.09
C GLU A 387 -0.07 -16.03 27.91
N VAL A 388 0.18 -16.49 26.67
CA VAL A 388 1.34 -17.31 26.29
C VAL A 388 2.52 -16.43 25.86
N ILE A 389 2.35 -15.64 24.79
CA ILE A 389 3.37 -14.77 24.20
C ILE A 389 3.50 -13.48 25.02
N LYS A 390 4.75 -13.11 25.35
CA LYS A 390 5.06 -11.96 26.24
C LYS A 390 5.52 -10.71 25.50
N GLU A 391 6.22 -10.90 24.39
CA GLU A 391 6.79 -9.84 23.56
C GLU A 391 6.19 -10.02 22.15
N PRO A 392 4.92 -9.63 21.92
CA PRO A 392 4.26 -9.78 20.63
C PRO A 392 4.91 -8.88 19.57
N MET A 393 5.05 -9.40 18.35
CA MET A 393 5.63 -8.67 17.22
C MET A 393 4.98 -9.12 15.91
N ASP A 394 4.81 -8.19 14.98
CA ASP A 394 4.23 -8.38 13.65
C ASP A 394 4.83 -7.37 12.65
N LEU A 395 4.69 -7.62 11.35
CA LEU A 395 5.32 -6.84 10.28
C LEU A 395 4.77 -5.41 10.16
N SER A 396 3.62 -5.08 10.74
CA SER A 396 3.09 -3.70 10.79
C SER A 396 3.55 -2.94 12.03
N LEU A 397 3.78 -3.62 13.15
CA LEU A 397 4.54 -3.04 14.27
C LEU A 397 6.00 -2.77 13.86
N MET A 398 6.60 -3.65 13.04
CA MET A 398 7.90 -3.38 12.42
C MET A 398 7.87 -2.21 11.43
N GLU A 399 6.82 -2.08 10.59
CA GLU A 399 6.59 -0.90 9.70
C GLU A 399 6.59 0.38 10.55
N SER A 400 5.82 0.39 11.64
CA SER A 400 5.71 1.54 12.55
C SER A 400 7.01 1.86 13.32
N LYS A 401 7.75 0.85 13.82
CA LYS A 401 9.04 1.07 14.49
C LYS A 401 10.08 1.65 13.53
N LEU A 402 10.12 1.18 12.28
CA LEU A 402 11.06 1.66 11.28
C LEU A 402 10.72 3.08 10.80
N GLU A 403 9.44 3.37 10.50
CA GLU A 403 9.00 4.72 10.11
C GLU A 403 9.34 5.80 11.15
N ASN A 404 9.38 5.42 12.44
CA ASN A 404 9.69 6.29 13.58
C ASN A 404 11.14 6.15 14.08
N ASP A 405 12.06 5.59 13.28
CA ASP A 405 13.51 5.49 13.58
C ASP A 405 13.84 4.76 14.91
N HIS A 406 13.03 3.76 15.32
CA HIS A 406 13.25 2.96 16.54
C HIS A 406 14.25 1.79 16.38
N TYR A 407 14.94 1.70 15.23
CA TYR A 407 16.00 0.72 14.99
C TYR A 407 17.33 1.46 14.80
N GLU A 408 18.14 1.54 15.85
CA GLU A 408 19.47 2.15 15.79
C GLU A 408 20.43 1.27 14.97
N THR A 409 20.36 -0.05 15.15
CA THR A 409 21.21 -1.03 14.47
C THR A 409 20.39 -2.07 13.69
N MET A 410 21.04 -2.72 12.72
CA MET A 410 20.46 -3.88 12.02
C MET A 410 20.16 -5.06 12.97
N ALA A 411 20.86 -5.17 14.11
CA ALA A 411 20.63 -6.23 15.09
C ALA A 411 19.26 -6.09 15.78
N ASP A 412 18.81 -4.85 16.02
CA ASP A 412 17.50 -4.57 16.62
C ASP A 412 16.35 -5.00 15.70
N PHE A 413 16.51 -4.77 14.39
CA PHE A 413 15.57 -5.19 13.36
C PHE A 413 15.57 -6.71 13.14
N VAL A 414 16.74 -7.34 13.15
CA VAL A 414 16.88 -8.81 13.10
C VAL A 414 16.28 -9.49 14.33
N TYR A 415 16.38 -8.88 15.51
CA TYR A 415 15.75 -9.38 16.73
C TYR A 415 14.21 -9.38 16.61
N ASP A 416 13.61 -8.27 16.19
CA ASP A 416 12.15 -8.19 15.97
C ASP A 416 11.67 -9.16 14.88
N ALA A 417 12.40 -9.30 13.76
CA ALA A 417 12.08 -10.27 12.72
C ALA A 417 12.07 -11.71 13.28
N LYS A 418 13.12 -12.10 14.01
CA LYS A 418 13.20 -13.39 14.70
C LYS A 418 12.09 -13.56 15.74
N LEU A 419 11.65 -12.49 16.39
CA LEU A 419 10.57 -12.50 17.37
C LEU A 419 9.21 -12.84 16.72
N VAL A 420 8.92 -12.34 15.51
CA VAL A 420 7.74 -12.76 14.71
C VAL A 420 7.73 -14.28 14.51
N PHE A 421 8.84 -14.84 14.02
CA PHE A 421 8.94 -16.27 13.68
C PHE A 421 8.90 -17.15 14.94
N ASN A 422 9.64 -16.77 15.98
CA ASN A 422 9.71 -17.51 17.24
C ASN A 422 8.40 -17.48 18.03
N ASN A 423 7.68 -16.35 18.05
CA ASN A 423 6.34 -16.28 18.66
C ASN A 423 5.36 -17.20 17.93
N CYS A 424 5.38 -17.20 16.60
CA CYS A 424 4.57 -18.11 15.81
C CYS A 424 4.85 -19.59 16.15
N ARG A 425 6.13 -19.98 16.20
CA ARG A 425 6.55 -21.35 16.55
C ARG A 425 6.29 -21.74 18.00
N SER A 426 6.35 -20.78 18.93
CA SER A 426 6.09 -21.03 20.36
C SER A 426 4.59 -21.22 20.65
N TYR A 427 3.72 -20.65 19.80
CA TYR A 427 2.26 -20.74 19.96
C TYR A 427 1.62 -21.88 19.14
N ASN A 428 2.10 -22.11 17.91
CA ASN A 428 1.48 -23.02 16.96
C ASN A 428 2.21 -24.37 16.89
N ASN A 429 1.49 -25.45 16.59
CA ASN A 429 2.09 -26.75 16.34
C ASN A 429 2.79 -26.82 14.97
N GLU A 430 3.86 -27.61 14.87
CA GLU A 430 4.70 -27.77 13.66
C GLU A 430 3.92 -28.18 12.40
N THR A 431 2.81 -28.91 12.57
CA THR A 431 1.96 -29.36 11.46
C THR A 431 1.15 -28.22 10.81
N THR A 432 0.97 -27.09 11.50
CA THR A 432 0.12 -25.98 11.06
C THR A 432 0.70 -25.18 9.89
N THR A 433 -0.17 -24.56 9.10
CA THR A 433 0.23 -23.59 8.06
C THR A 433 1.00 -22.39 8.65
N TYR A 434 0.63 -21.95 9.86
CA TYR A 434 1.31 -20.86 10.58
C TYR A 434 2.80 -21.16 10.83
N PHE A 435 3.11 -22.31 11.43
CA PHE A 435 4.48 -22.74 11.69
C PHE A 435 5.29 -22.93 10.40
N LYS A 436 4.66 -23.56 9.38
CA LYS A 436 5.26 -23.73 8.04
C LYS A 436 5.57 -22.40 7.37
N ASN A 437 4.70 -21.39 7.52
CA ASN A 437 4.92 -20.06 6.98
C ASN A 437 6.01 -19.29 7.72
N ALA A 438 6.10 -19.41 9.06
CA ALA A 438 7.20 -18.81 9.83
C ALA A 438 8.56 -19.33 9.34
N ASN A 439 8.70 -20.65 9.15
CA ASN A 439 9.94 -21.25 8.64
C ASN A 439 10.25 -20.85 7.19
N LYS A 440 9.24 -20.70 6.33
CA LYS A 440 9.43 -20.19 4.96
C LYS A 440 9.93 -18.74 4.94
N LEU A 441 9.31 -17.89 5.74
CA LEU A 441 9.61 -16.46 5.78
C LEU A 441 10.95 -16.17 6.48
N GLU A 442 11.28 -16.91 7.54
CA GLU A 442 12.60 -16.84 8.18
C GLU A 442 13.72 -17.33 7.25
N LYS A 443 13.50 -18.40 6.47
CA LYS A 443 14.49 -18.83 5.47
C LYS A 443 14.73 -17.74 4.42
N PHE A 444 13.66 -17.10 3.93
CA PHE A 444 13.76 -15.99 2.98
C PHE A 444 14.51 -14.78 3.61
N PHE A 445 14.16 -14.42 4.85
CA PHE A 445 14.84 -13.39 5.63
C PHE A 445 16.35 -13.65 5.77
N ASN A 446 16.73 -14.84 6.23
CA ASN A 446 18.14 -15.20 6.44
C ASN A 446 18.92 -15.20 5.13
N THR A 447 18.31 -15.56 3.98
CA THR A 447 18.95 -15.40 2.66
C THR A 447 19.24 -13.93 2.38
N LYS A 448 18.24 -13.05 2.44
CA LYS A 448 18.39 -11.62 2.13
C LYS A 448 19.37 -10.90 3.06
N VAL A 449 19.40 -11.24 4.35
CA VAL A 449 20.37 -10.66 5.30
C VAL A 449 21.80 -11.17 5.02
N LYS A 450 21.97 -12.36 4.42
CA LYS A 450 23.29 -12.91 4.02
C LYS A 450 23.80 -12.41 2.67
N GLU A 451 22.94 -11.87 1.80
CA GLU A 451 23.35 -11.21 0.55
C GLU A 451 24.21 -9.97 0.82
N VAL A 452 24.05 -9.31 1.98
CA VAL A 452 24.92 -8.22 2.45
C VAL A 452 25.98 -8.76 3.42
N PRO A 453 27.28 -8.74 3.07
CA PRO A 453 28.34 -9.31 3.91
C PRO A 453 28.41 -8.74 5.33
N GLU A 454 28.09 -7.46 5.50
CA GLU A 454 28.10 -6.75 6.80
C GLU A 454 27.12 -7.35 7.82
N TYR A 455 25.96 -7.85 7.37
CA TYR A 455 24.90 -8.36 8.23
C TYR A 455 24.84 -9.89 8.29
N SER A 456 25.66 -10.57 7.47
CA SER A 456 25.69 -12.03 7.31
C SER A 456 25.92 -12.82 8.61
N ASN A 457 26.47 -12.17 9.65
CA ASN A 457 26.72 -12.72 10.98
C ASN A 457 25.54 -12.55 11.98
N LEU A 458 24.49 -11.81 11.62
CA LEU A 458 23.31 -11.57 12.47
C LEU A 458 22.28 -12.71 12.38
N VAL A 459 22.39 -13.57 11.37
CA VAL A 459 21.46 -14.66 11.02
C VAL A 459 22.17 -16.00 10.87
N GLU A 460 21.46 -17.09 11.18
CA GLU A 460 21.97 -18.47 11.12
C GLU A 460 21.84 -19.09 9.73
#